data_AF-A0AAE1RI61-F1
#
_entry.id   AF-A0AAE1RI61-F1
#
_cell.length_a   1.000
_cell.length_b   1.000
_cell.length_c   1.000
_cell.angle_alpha   90.00
_cell.angle_beta   90.00
_cell.angle_gamma   90.00
#
_symmetry.space_group_name_H-M   'P 1'
#
loop_
_entity.id
_entity.type
_entity.pdbx_description
1 polymer ?
#
loop_
_entity_poly.entity_id
_entity_poly.type
_entity_poly.pdbx_seq_one_letter_code
_entity_poly.pdbx_strand_id
1 'polypeptide(L)'
;MTVPRLEPSVLNVDYLIRTNATVGCNGNSFIVRYLVNLQFKPENIKKISSISDYPKAFEKGEISAAFFVAPHAKVFLAKYCRGYTKSGPVFKLGGFGFVFPKGSPLTVDISEAVLKVSQSGEINQLEEQMLISSNCSSSSAEEQGPGLGPELFSGPLLISGVMCRIVLLISIARLVRKNWLNLSSIIANNANIVLMVLNQCCTRLGLRSFKDCNNVIDH
;
A
#
# COMPACT_ATOMS: atom_id res chain seq x y z
N MET A 1 -2.94 -6.89 12.17
CA MET A 1 -2.74 -5.93 11.07
C MET A 1 -4.10 -5.31 10.74
N THR A 2 -4.19 -3.99 10.64
CA THR A 2 -5.41 -3.28 10.28
C THR A 2 -5.58 -3.26 8.76
N VAL A 3 -6.80 -3.49 8.28
CA VAL A 3 -7.15 -3.38 6.85
C VAL A 3 -6.86 -1.93 6.40
N PRO A 4 -6.14 -1.70 5.28
CA PRO A 4 -5.94 -0.36 4.75
C PRO A 4 -7.29 0.33 4.55
N ARG A 5 -7.52 1.45 5.26
CA ARG A 5 -8.70 2.28 5.02
C ARG A 5 -8.46 3.06 3.73
N LEU A 6 -9.41 2.97 2.80
CA LEU A 6 -9.43 3.84 1.62
C LEU A 6 -9.47 5.30 2.11
N GLU A 7 -8.47 6.08 1.72
CA GLU A 7 -8.53 7.54 1.89
C GLU A 7 -9.54 8.11 0.89
N PRO A 8 -10.44 9.00 1.33
CA PRO A 8 -11.41 9.59 0.44
C PRO A 8 -10.73 10.55 -0.55
N SER A 9 -11.00 10.38 -1.84
CA SER A 9 -10.49 11.26 -2.91
C SER A 9 -11.06 12.69 -2.85
N VAL A 10 -12.23 12.85 -2.22
CA VAL A 10 -12.86 14.14 -1.93
C VAL A 10 -12.76 14.36 -0.43
N LEU A 11 -12.25 15.50 0.03
CA LEU A 11 -12.00 15.72 1.47
C LEU A 11 -13.25 16.19 2.23
N ASN A 12 -14.02 17.12 1.65
CA ASN A 12 -15.19 17.70 2.28
C ASN A 12 -16.15 18.32 1.26
N VAL A 13 -17.30 18.76 1.76
CA VAL A 13 -18.34 19.42 0.94
C VAL A 13 -17.88 20.77 0.40
N ASP A 14 -17.09 21.54 1.17
CA ASP A 14 -16.57 22.83 0.72
C ASP A 14 -15.69 22.71 -0.54
N TYR A 15 -14.90 21.65 -0.62
CA TYR A 15 -14.09 21.34 -1.81
C TYR A 15 -14.98 21.10 -3.03
N LEU A 16 -16.06 20.33 -2.89
CA LEU A 16 -17.00 20.06 -3.98
C LEU A 16 -17.70 21.33 -4.48
N ILE A 17 -18.06 22.23 -3.55
CA ILE A 17 -18.67 23.52 -3.89
C ILE A 17 -17.66 24.40 -4.64
N ARG A 18 -16.46 24.57 -4.09
CA ARG A 18 -15.40 25.43 -4.67
C ARG A 18 -14.93 24.96 -6.04
N THR A 19 -14.88 23.65 -6.27
CA THR A 19 -14.48 23.05 -7.55
C THR A 19 -15.64 22.93 -8.55
N ASN A 20 -16.85 23.36 -8.18
CA ASN A 20 -18.05 23.24 -9.00
C ASN A 20 -18.27 21.79 -9.48
N ALA A 21 -18.01 20.83 -8.59
CA ALA A 21 -18.07 19.40 -8.91
C ALA A 21 -19.52 18.91 -9.08
N THR A 22 -19.70 17.92 -9.98
CA THR A 22 -20.98 17.23 -10.15
C THR A 22 -21.16 16.17 -9.07
N VAL A 23 -22.33 16.13 -8.43
CA VAL A 23 -22.63 15.24 -7.31
C VAL A 23 -23.92 14.45 -7.55
N GLY A 24 -23.94 13.19 -7.13
CA GLY A 24 -25.07 12.29 -7.29
C GLY A 24 -25.95 12.22 -6.03
N CYS A 25 -27.26 12.18 -6.21
CA CYS A 25 -28.19 11.83 -5.13
C CYS A 25 -29.49 11.23 -5.69
N ASN A 26 -30.31 10.64 -4.82
CA ASN A 26 -31.63 10.16 -5.22
C ASN A 26 -32.52 11.35 -5.60
N GLY A 27 -32.98 11.37 -6.86
CA GLY A 27 -33.76 12.47 -7.43
C GLY A 27 -35.10 12.75 -6.74
N ASN A 28 -35.66 11.75 -6.06
CA ASN A 28 -36.92 11.86 -5.32
C ASN A 28 -36.69 12.10 -3.81
N SER A 29 -35.48 12.50 -3.42
CA SER A 29 -35.11 12.75 -2.03
C SER A 29 -35.06 14.24 -1.69
N PHE A 30 -35.29 14.57 -0.42
CA PHE A 30 -35.05 15.89 0.14
C PHE A 30 -33.59 16.37 -0.04
N ILE A 31 -32.66 15.43 -0.26
CA ILE A 31 -31.24 15.71 -0.49
C ILE A 31 -31.04 16.70 -1.64
N VAL A 32 -31.82 16.60 -2.73
CA VAL A 32 -31.72 17.54 -3.86
C VAL A 32 -31.88 18.98 -3.39
N ARG A 33 -32.95 19.26 -2.63
CA ARG A 33 -33.23 20.60 -2.10
C ARG A 33 -32.18 21.03 -1.08
N TYR A 34 -31.70 20.10 -0.25
CA TYR A 34 -30.66 20.38 0.72
C TYR A 34 -29.34 20.80 0.06
N LEU A 35 -28.92 20.12 -1.02
CA LEU A 35 -27.71 20.46 -1.76
C LEU A 35 -27.82 21.85 -2.42
N VAL A 36 -28.98 22.21 -2.96
CA VAL A 36 -29.22 23.57 -3.48
C VAL A 36 -29.06 24.61 -2.37
N ASN A 37 -29.59 24.36 -1.17
CA ASN A 37 -29.43 25.25 -0.01
C ASN A 37 -27.96 25.35 0.45
N LEU A 38 -27.17 24.31 0.24
CA LEU A 38 -25.71 24.31 0.44
C LEU A 38 -24.94 24.98 -0.71
N GLN A 39 -25.61 25.68 -1.63
CA GLN A 39 -25.00 26.42 -2.73
C GLN A 39 -24.43 25.54 -3.87
N PHE A 40 -24.83 24.27 -3.95
CA PHE A 40 -24.60 23.50 -5.18
C PHE A 40 -25.49 24.04 -6.30
N LYS A 41 -24.91 24.18 -7.49
CA LYS A 41 -25.67 24.56 -8.68
C LYS A 41 -26.63 23.43 -9.08
N PRO A 42 -27.91 23.70 -9.36
CA PRO A 42 -28.89 22.67 -9.73
C PRO A 42 -28.44 21.76 -10.87
N GLU A 43 -27.75 22.31 -11.87
CA GLU A 43 -27.20 21.60 -13.03
C GLU A 43 -26.10 20.59 -12.66
N ASN A 44 -25.42 20.78 -11.52
CA ASN A 44 -24.39 19.89 -11.01
C ASN A 44 -24.94 18.81 -10.07
N ILE A 45 -26.26 18.79 -9.81
CA ILE A 45 -26.90 17.78 -8.97
C ILE A 45 -27.50 16.71 -9.88
N LYS A 46 -26.76 15.61 -10.06
CA LYS A 46 -27.21 14.47 -10.87
C LYS A 46 -28.19 13.61 -10.09
N LYS A 47 -29.39 13.46 -10.65
CA LYS A 47 -30.45 12.60 -10.10
C LYS A 47 -30.20 11.15 -10.53
N ILE A 48 -30.02 10.26 -9.56
CA ILE A 48 -29.79 8.82 -9.78
C ILE A 48 -30.91 8.05 -9.09
N SER A 49 -31.66 7.25 -9.85
CA SER A 49 -32.89 6.59 -9.37
C SER A 49 -32.63 5.35 -8.51
N SER A 50 -31.60 4.56 -8.85
CA SER A 50 -31.29 3.31 -8.15
C SER A 50 -29.89 3.33 -7.52
N ILE A 51 -29.76 2.64 -6.38
CA ILE A 51 -28.47 2.39 -5.73
C ILE A 51 -27.50 1.63 -6.64
N SER A 52 -28.03 0.86 -7.60
CA SER A 52 -27.24 0.09 -8.58
C SER A 52 -26.55 0.92 -9.66
N ASP A 53 -26.97 2.16 -9.83
CA ASP A 53 -26.53 3.00 -10.95
C ASP A 53 -25.38 3.93 -10.55
N TYR A 54 -25.15 4.09 -9.24
CA TYR A 54 -24.05 4.89 -8.70
C TYR A 54 -22.66 4.42 -9.15
N PRO A 55 -22.33 3.11 -9.15
CA PRO A 55 -21.02 2.66 -9.62
C PRO A 55 -20.72 3.10 -11.05
N LYS A 56 -21.69 2.93 -11.97
CA LYS A 56 -21.56 3.37 -13.35
C LYS A 56 -21.40 4.89 -13.47
N ALA A 57 -22.09 5.66 -12.62
CA ALA A 57 -21.97 7.11 -12.61
C ALA A 57 -20.58 7.56 -12.13
N PHE A 58 -19.99 6.87 -11.13
CA PHE A 58 -18.62 7.10 -10.69
C PHE A 58 -17.60 6.70 -11.77
N GLU A 59 -17.73 5.51 -12.36
CA GLU A 59 -16.83 4.99 -13.40
C GLU A 59 -16.77 5.91 -14.63
N LYS A 60 -17.91 6.48 -15.03
CA LYS A 60 -17.98 7.42 -16.16
C LYS A 60 -17.51 8.84 -15.81
N GLY A 61 -17.15 9.11 -14.55
CA GLY A 61 -16.82 10.46 -14.09
C GLY A 61 -18.01 11.42 -14.12
N GLU A 62 -19.25 10.92 -14.17
CA GLU A 62 -20.45 11.74 -14.20
C GLU A 62 -20.73 12.39 -12.83
N ILE A 63 -20.23 11.78 -11.75
CA ILE A 63 -20.30 12.31 -10.39
C ILE A 63 -18.94 12.16 -9.71
N SER A 64 -18.56 13.14 -8.90
CA SER A 64 -17.35 13.11 -8.06
C SER A 64 -17.64 12.61 -6.64
N ALA A 65 -18.88 12.77 -6.18
CA ALA A 65 -19.34 12.30 -4.87
C ALA A 65 -20.83 11.95 -4.92
N ALA A 66 -21.26 11.08 -4.01
CA ALA A 66 -22.66 10.72 -3.84
C ALA A 66 -23.15 11.08 -2.43
N PHE A 67 -24.32 11.71 -2.34
CA PHE A 67 -24.97 12.06 -1.09
C PHE A 67 -26.10 11.07 -0.79
N PHE A 68 -26.00 10.44 0.37
CA PHE A 68 -26.95 9.47 0.87
C PHE A 68 -27.42 9.86 2.28
N VAL A 69 -28.64 9.44 2.65
CA VAL A 69 -28.97 9.29 4.06
C VAL A 69 -28.13 8.15 4.65
N ALA A 70 -27.76 8.27 5.93
CA ALA A 70 -26.80 7.37 6.58
C ALA A 70 -27.06 5.86 6.36
N PRO A 71 -28.29 5.31 6.55
CA PRO A 71 -28.51 3.88 6.33
C PRO A 71 -28.36 3.47 4.86
N HIS A 72 -28.75 4.31 3.90
CA HIS A 72 -28.52 4.03 2.48
C HIS A 72 -27.03 4.05 2.13
N ALA A 73 -26.23 4.92 2.75
CA ALA A 73 -24.79 4.92 2.61
C ALA A 73 -24.17 3.61 3.12
N LYS A 74 -24.63 3.12 4.28
CA LYS A 74 -24.18 1.83 4.84
C LYS A 74 -24.51 0.67 3.91
N VAL A 75 -25.74 0.60 3.38
CA VAL A 75 -26.15 -0.41 2.40
C VAL A 75 -25.34 -0.31 1.11
N PHE A 76 -25.08 0.90 0.61
CA PHE A 76 -24.24 1.11 -0.58
C PHE A 76 -22.83 0.55 -0.38
N LEU A 77 -22.18 0.92 0.72
CA LEU A 77 -20.82 0.48 1.03
C LEU A 77 -20.74 -1.02 1.32
N ALA A 78 -21.78 -1.60 1.93
CA ALA A 78 -21.85 -3.04 2.17
C ALA A 78 -22.11 -3.84 0.89
N LYS A 79 -22.80 -3.25 -0.10
CA LYS A 79 -23.00 -3.85 -1.43
C LYS A 79 -21.78 -3.68 -2.34
N TYR A 80 -21.12 -2.52 -2.28
CA TYR A 80 -19.98 -2.14 -3.11
C TYR A 80 -18.76 -1.89 -2.24
N CYS A 81 -18.20 -2.95 -1.65
CA CYS A 81 -17.15 -2.85 -0.63
C CYS A 81 -15.78 -2.38 -1.09
N ARG A 82 -15.57 -2.20 -2.40
CA ARG A 82 -14.28 -1.82 -2.99
C ARG A 82 -14.42 -0.52 -3.76
N GLY A 83 -13.40 0.34 -3.65
CA GLY A 83 -13.32 1.60 -4.41
C GLY A 83 -14.15 2.76 -3.85
N TYR A 84 -14.94 2.55 -2.80
CA TYR A 84 -15.79 3.58 -2.22
C TYR A 84 -15.57 3.71 -0.72
N THR A 85 -15.65 4.94 -0.23
CA THR A 85 -15.53 5.25 1.20
C THR A 85 -16.36 6.48 1.56
N LYS A 86 -16.71 6.61 2.83
CA LYS A 86 -17.42 7.80 3.31
C LYS A 86 -16.43 8.95 3.47
N SER A 87 -16.78 10.12 2.93
CA SER A 87 -16.00 11.35 3.11
C SER A 87 -16.75 12.37 3.97
N GLY A 88 -15.99 13.17 4.72
CA GLY A 88 -16.48 14.35 5.42
C GLY A 88 -17.37 14.06 6.64
N PRO A 89 -17.87 15.13 7.28
CA PRO A 89 -18.78 15.03 8.42
C PRO A 89 -20.16 14.51 7.98
N VAL A 90 -20.88 13.89 8.91
CA VAL A 90 -22.28 13.48 8.70
C VAL A 90 -23.20 14.65 9.05
N PHE A 91 -24.02 15.08 8.09
CA PHE A 91 -25.04 16.10 8.32
C PHE A 91 -26.25 15.51 9.05
N LYS A 92 -26.57 16.03 10.24
CA LYS A 92 -27.77 15.64 10.99
C LYS A 92 -28.96 16.47 10.54
N LEU A 93 -29.74 15.94 9.60
CA LEU A 93 -30.87 16.64 8.99
C LEU A 93 -32.24 16.12 9.46
N GLY A 94 -32.29 14.98 10.13
CA GLY A 94 -33.52 14.36 10.60
C GLY A 94 -33.36 12.86 10.87
N GLY A 95 -34.50 12.16 10.95
CA GLY A 95 -34.55 10.72 11.20
C GLY A 95 -35.76 10.07 10.52
N PHE A 96 -35.81 8.74 10.61
CA PHE A 96 -36.96 7.95 10.18
C PHE A 96 -37.96 7.86 11.33
N GLY A 97 -39.24 7.76 10.99
CA GLY A 97 -40.32 7.66 11.97
C GLY A 97 -41.55 6.96 11.40
N PHE A 98 -42.39 6.47 12.31
CA PHE A 98 -43.68 5.90 11.98
C PHE A 98 -44.74 7.01 12.02
N VAL A 99 -45.73 6.92 11.14
CA VAL A 99 -46.77 7.95 11.02
C VAL A 99 -48.14 7.29 11.21
N PHE A 100 -48.94 7.89 12.10
CA PHE A 100 -50.30 7.45 12.41
C PHE A 100 -51.26 8.63 12.32
N PRO A 101 -52.56 8.39 12.06
CA PRO A 101 -53.58 9.43 12.17
C PRO A 101 -53.61 10.06 13.56
N LYS A 102 -53.92 11.35 13.62
CA LYS A 102 -54.02 12.08 14.89
C LYS A 102 -55.05 11.42 15.80
N GLY A 103 -54.67 11.14 17.05
CA GLY A 103 -55.51 10.45 18.03
C GLY A 103 -55.43 8.93 17.99
N SER A 104 -54.61 8.33 17.12
CA SER A 104 -54.42 6.89 17.09
C SER A 104 -53.72 6.39 18.36
N PRO A 105 -54.26 5.36 19.04
CA PRO A 105 -53.64 4.78 20.23
C PRO A 105 -52.29 4.13 19.91
N LEU A 106 -52.10 3.66 18.67
CA LEU A 106 -50.86 3.04 18.18
C LEU A 106 -49.63 3.94 18.31
N THR A 107 -49.82 5.26 18.34
CA THR A 107 -48.72 6.22 18.47
C THR A 107 -47.95 5.99 19.77
N VAL A 108 -48.67 5.72 20.88
CA VAL A 108 -48.07 5.49 22.20
C VAL A 108 -47.37 4.13 22.21
N ASP A 109 -48.08 3.08 21.83
CA ASP A 109 -47.59 1.70 21.84
C ASP A 109 -46.32 1.54 20.99
N ILE A 110 -46.31 2.11 19.78
CA ILE A 110 -45.16 2.03 18.87
C ILE A 110 -44.00 2.87 19.37
N SER A 111 -44.25 4.05 19.95
CA SER A 111 -43.19 4.88 20.52
C SER A 111 -42.50 4.18 21.69
N GLU A 112 -43.29 3.52 22.56
CA GLU A 112 -42.75 2.72 23.66
C GLU A 112 -41.95 1.51 23.17
N ALA A 113 -42.47 0.79 22.17
CA ALA A 113 -41.76 -0.34 21.56
C ALA A 113 -40.44 0.09 20.92
N VAL A 114 -40.42 1.21 20.20
CA VAL A 114 -39.19 1.77 19.59
C VAL A 114 -38.18 2.15 20.66
N LEU A 115 -38.60 2.76 21.77
CA LEU A 115 -37.71 3.08 22.89
C LEU A 115 -37.10 1.81 23.50
N LYS A 116 -37.92 0.79 23.75
CA LYS A 116 -37.48 -0.49 24.33
C LYS A 116 -36.42 -1.17 23.45
N VAL A 117 -36.69 -1.27 22.15
CA VAL A 117 -35.79 -1.90 21.16
C VAL A 117 -34.53 -1.07 20.90
N SER A 118 -34.62 0.26 21.01
CA SER A 118 -33.44 1.14 20.93
C SER A 118 -32.52 1.00 22.13
N GLN A 119 -33.09 0.85 23.34
CA GLN A 119 -32.33 0.69 24.58
C GLN A 119 -31.73 -0.71 24.74
N SER A 120 -32.38 -1.76 24.23
CA SER A 120 -31.86 -3.13 24.29
C SER A 120 -30.67 -3.37 23.37
N GLY A 121 -30.44 -2.49 22.39
CA GLY A 121 -29.38 -2.63 21.39
C GLY A 121 -29.71 -3.60 20.24
N GLU A 122 -30.93 -4.15 20.21
CA GLU A 122 -31.42 -5.04 19.15
C GLU A 122 -31.34 -4.40 17.76
N ILE A 123 -31.57 -3.08 17.67
CA ILE A 123 -31.44 -2.35 16.39
C ILE A 123 -30.04 -2.49 15.80
N ASN A 124 -29.00 -2.42 16.62
CA ASN A 124 -27.62 -2.52 16.14
C ASN A 124 -27.31 -3.93 15.66
N GLN A 125 -27.81 -4.96 16.37
CA GLN A 125 -27.65 -6.35 15.97
C GLN A 125 -28.38 -6.64 14.65
N LEU A 126 -29.60 -6.13 14.51
CA LEU A 126 -30.37 -6.25 13.28
C LEU A 126 -29.69 -5.52 12.11
N GLU A 127 -29.16 -4.32 12.35
CA GLU A 127 -28.41 -3.57 11.35
C GLU A 127 -27.20 -4.38 10.85
N GLU A 128 -26.41 -4.92 11.78
CA GLU A 128 -25.25 -5.73 11.46
C GLU A 128 -25.63 -6.99 10.67
N GLN A 129 -26.65 -7.74 11.10
CA GLN A 129 -27.14 -8.92 10.40
C GLN A 129 -27.62 -8.59 8.96
N MET A 130 -28.34 -7.48 8.79
CA MET A 130 -28.82 -7.04 7.49
C MET A 130 -27.66 -6.62 6.58
N LEU A 131 -26.62 -5.97 7.11
CA LEU A 131 -25.44 -5.55 6.35
C LEU A 131 -24.45 -6.70 6.08
N ILE A 132 -24.39 -7.75 6.91
CA ILE A 132 -23.56 -8.94 6.64
C ILE A 132 -24.08 -9.71 5.42
N SER A 133 -25.39 -9.69 5.17
CA SER A 133 -26.01 -10.40 4.03
C SER A 133 -25.55 -9.90 2.65
N SER A 134 -24.99 -8.70 2.56
CA SER A 134 -24.50 -8.18 1.29
C SER A 134 -23.14 -8.77 0.96
N ASN A 135 -23.15 -9.80 0.10
CA ASN A 135 -22.20 -10.33 -0.91
C ASN A 135 -20.68 -10.05 -0.88
N CYS A 136 -20.13 -9.29 0.06
CA CYS A 136 -18.69 -9.15 0.26
C CYS A 136 -18.13 -10.35 1.04
N SER A 137 -18.66 -11.54 0.76
CA SER A 137 -17.87 -12.76 0.93
C SER A 137 -16.69 -12.64 -0.01
N SER A 138 -15.50 -12.94 0.50
CA SER A 138 -14.26 -13.06 -0.26
C SER A 138 -14.42 -14.12 -1.35
N SER A 139 -15.09 -13.76 -2.45
CA SER A 139 -14.92 -14.47 -3.71
C SER A 139 -13.46 -14.27 -4.07
N SER A 140 -12.79 -15.41 -4.20
CA SER A 140 -11.44 -15.61 -4.67
C SER A 140 -11.29 -15.18 -6.14
N ALA A 141 -11.70 -13.95 -6.44
CA ALA A 141 -11.27 -13.23 -7.62
C ALA A 141 -10.03 -12.47 -7.21
N GLU A 142 -8.90 -12.97 -7.68
CA GLU A 142 -7.59 -12.32 -7.74
C GLU A 142 -7.75 -10.85 -8.18
N GLU A 143 -7.89 -9.96 -7.22
CA GLU A 143 -7.73 -8.53 -7.45
C GLU A 143 -6.96 -7.97 -6.27
N GLN A 144 -5.68 -7.74 -6.56
CA GLN A 144 -4.80 -6.71 -6.02
C GLN A 144 -5.48 -5.74 -5.06
N GLY A 145 -5.63 -6.14 -3.80
CA GLY A 145 -5.48 -5.16 -2.72
C GLY A 145 -4.03 -4.70 -2.72
N PRO A 146 -3.72 -3.49 -2.20
CA PRO A 146 -2.36 -3.13 -1.84
C PRO A 146 -1.97 -3.93 -0.59
N GLY A 147 -1.99 -5.25 -0.67
CA GLY A 147 -1.06 -6.05 0.09
C GLY A 147 0.31 -5.59 -0.35
N LEU A 148 1.20 -5.32 0.61
CA LEU A 148 2.60 -5.03 0.35
C LEU A 148 3.17 -6.17 -0.50
N GLY A 149 3.06 -6.03 -1.82
CA GLY A 149 3.63 -6.97 -2.75
C GLY A 149 5.14 -7.00 -2.52
N PRO A 150 5.83 -8.08 -2.89
CA PRO A 150 7.29 -8.15 -2.87
C PRO A 150 7.95 -6.97 -3.63
N GLU A 151 7.19 -6.23 -4.43
CA GLU A 151 7.56 -5.01 -5.13
C GLU A 151 8.01 -3.85 -4.20
N LEU A 152 7.33 -3.59 -3.07
CA LEU A 152 7.77 -2.51 -2.14
C LEU A 152 9.01 -2.91 -1.32
N PHE A 153 9.19 -4.21 -1.07
CA PHE A 153 10.38 -4.72 -0.37
C PHE A 153 11.58 -4.92 -1.32
N SER A 154 11.38 -4.83 -2.63
CA SER A 154 12.44 -4.97 -3.65
C SER A 154 13.53 -3.91 -3.51
N GLY A 155 13.16 -2.65 -3.25
CA GLY A 155 14.13 -1.55 -3.11
C GLY A 155 15.18 -1.79 -2.02
N PRO A 156 14.77 -2.01 -0.75
CA PRO A 156 15.70 -2.31 0.33
C PRO A 156 16.50 -3.62 0.13
N LEU A 157 15.88 -4.64 -0.47
CA LEU A 157 16.55 -5.91 -0.77
C LEU A 157 17.68 -5.74 -1.80
N LEU A 158 17.48 -4.92 -2.83
CA LEU A 158 18.51 -4.61 -3.82
C LEU A 158 19.68 -3.83 -3.20
N ILE A 159 19.39 -2.84 -2.35
CA ILE A 159 20.43 -2.05 -1.67
C ILE A 159 21.27 -2.94 -0.75
N SER A 160 20.62 -3.80 0.06
CA SER A 160 21.30 -4.76 0.92
C SER A 160 22.17 -5.73 0.10
N GLY A 161 21.65 -6.25 -1.02
CA GLY A 161 22.38 -7.15 -1.90
C GLY A 161 23.63 -6.52 -2.52
N VAL A 162 23.56 -5.26 -2.95
CA VAL A 162 24.70 -4.52 -3.51
C VAL A 162 25.80 -4.33 -2.45
N MET A 163 25.42 -3.93 -1.23
CA MET A 163 26.39 -3.75 -0.14
C MET A 163 27.09 -5.07 0.22
N CYS A 164 26.35 -6.19 0.31
CA CYS A 164 26.93 -7.50 0.54
C CYS A 164 27.94 -7.90 -0.56
N ARG A 165 27.61 -7.64 -1.84
CA ARG A 165 28.53 -7.93 -2.96
C ARG A 165 29.81 -7.11 -2.90
N ILE A 166 29.71 -5.83 -2.57
CA ILE A 166 30.89 -4.95 -2.44
C ILE A 166 31.80 -5.46 -1.31
N VAL A 167 31.24 -5.81 -0.14
CA VAL A 167 32.00 -6.32 0.99
C VAL A 167 32.67 -7.66 0.67
N LEU A 168 31.98 -8.56 -0.03
CA LEU A 168 32.53 -9.84 -0.46
C LEU A 168 33.69 -9.64 -1.46
N LEU A 169 33.53 -8.77 -2.47
CA LEU A 169 34.58 -8.47 -3.44
C LEU A 169 35.82 -7.89 -2.78
N ILE A 170 35.66 -6.95 -1.83
CA ILE A 170 36.78 -6.37 -1.08
C ILE A 170 37.48 -7.46 -0.24
N SER A 171 36.71 -8.34 0.39
CA SER A 171 37.24 -9.42 1.23
C SER A 171 38.05 -10.44 0.41
N ILE A 172 37.53 -10.83 -0.76
CA ILE A 172 38.24 -11.72 -1.70
C ILE A 172 39.50 -11.04 -2.22
N ALA A 173 39.43 -9.77 -2.63
CA ALA A 173 40.59 -9.03 -3.12
C ALA A 173 41.70 -8.91 -2.05
N ARG A 174 41.32 -8.68 -0.79
CA ARG A 174 42.26 -8.69 0.34
C ARG A 174 42.90 -10.06 0.54
N LEU A 175 42.11 -11.14 0.44
CA LEU A 175 42.59 -12.51 0.58
C LEU A 175 43.57 -12.87 -0.55
N VAL A 176 43.22 -12.56 -1.79
CA VAL A 176 44.08 -12.80 -2.96
C VAL A 176 45.37 -11.98 -2.86
N ARG A 177 45.30 -10.69 -2.48
CA ARG A 177 46.49 -9.86 -2.29
C ARG A 177 47.40 -10.41 -1.20
N LYS A 178 46.83 -10.82 -0.05
CA LYS A 178 47.61 -11.42 1.04
C LYS A 178 48.27 -12.73 0.58
N ASN A 179 47.54 -13.56 -0.15
CA ASN A 179 48.07 -14.81 -0.67
C ASN A 179 49.16 -14.59 -1.74
N TRP A 180 48.96 -13.63 -2.64
CA TRP A 180 49.95 -13.25 -3.66
C TRP A 180 51.23 -12.68 -3.04
N LEU A 181 51.10 -11.79 -2.04
CA LEU A 181 52.25 -11.25 -1.31
C LEU A 181 53.01 -12.36 -0.58
N ASN A 182 52.31 -13.26 0.11
CA ASN A 182 52.93 -14.43 0.73
C ASN A 182 53.62 -15.34 -0.29
N LEU A 183 53.02 -15.57 -1.46
CA LEU A 183 53.65 -16.38 -2.51
C LEU A 183 54.88 -15.67 -3.09
N SER A 184 54.81 -14.36 -3.29
CA SER A 184 55.93 -13.56 -3.79
C SER A 184 57.12 -13.56 -2.81
N SER A 185 56.86 -13.53 -1.50
CA SER A 185 57.92 -13.60 -0.49
C SER A 185 58.52 -15.00 -0.39
N ILE A 186 57.74 -16.06 -0.54
CA ILE A 186 58.24 -17.44 -0.61
C ILE A 186 59.10 -17.66 -1.85
N ILE A 187 58.66 -17.19 -3.02
CA ILE A 187 59.44 -17.30 -4.27
C ILE A 187 60.74 -16.50 -4.15
N ALA A 188 60.70 -15.27 -3.62
CA ALA A 188 61.91 -14.46 -3.42
C ALA A 188 62.89 -15.10 -2.42
N ASN A 189 62.39 -15.68 -1.33
CA ASN A 189 63.23 -16.40 -0.37
C ASN A 189 63.85 -17.66 -0.99
N ASN A 190 63.08 -18.45 -1.74
CA ASN A 190 63.60 -19.63 -2.43
C ASN A 190 64.65 -19.24 -3.49
N ALA A 191 64.42 -18.16 -4.25
CA ALA A 191 65.39 -17.64 -5.22
C ALA A 191 66.69 -17.15 -4.56
N ASN A 192 66.59 -16.45 -3.42
CA ASN A 192 67.75 -16.02 -2.64
C ASN A 192 68.53 -17.20 -2.05
N ILE A 193 67.85 -18.24 -1.57
CA ILE A 193 68.50 -19.47 -1.08
C ILE A 193 69.23 -20.17 -2.23
N VAL A 194 68.58 -20.33 -3.38
CA VAL A 194 69.20 -20.94 -4.57
C VAL A 194 70.41 -20.12 -5.05
N LEU A 195 70.29 -18.79 -5.07
CA LEU A 195 71.40 -17.89 -5.41
C LEU A 195 72.55 -18.01 -4.40
N MET A 196 72.25 -18.11 -3.11
CA MET A 196 73.25 -18.28 -2.05
C MET A 196 73.97 -19.64 -2.18
N VAL A 197 73.25 -20.73 -2.47
CA VAL A 197 73.82 -22.06 -2.71
C VAL A 197 74.67 -22.07 -3.99
N LEU A 198 74.19 -21.47 -5.09
CA LEU A 198 74.95 -21.30 -6.32
C LEU A 198 76.23 -20.51 -6.09
N ASN A 199 76.16 -19.41 -5.34
CA ASN A 199 77.32 -18.57 -5.03
C ASN A 199 78.32 -19.31 -4.11
N GLN A 200 77.83 -20.12 -3.17
CA GLN A 200 78.67 -20.94 -2.31
C GLN A 200 79.31 -22.11 -3.07
N CYS A 201 78.65 -22.64 -4.11
CA CYS A 201 79.20 -23.62 -5.03
C CYS A 201 80.28 -23.00 -5.95
N CYS A 202 80.04 -21.82 -6.51
CA CYS A 202 81.00 -21.08 -7.34
C CYS A 202 82.29 -20.75 -6.58
N THR A 203 82.17 -20.33 -5.32
CA THR A 203 83.33 -20.03 -4.46
C THR A 203 84.19 -21.27 -4.20
N ARG A 204 83.60 -22.47 -4.06
CA ARG A 204 84.35 -23.74 -3.91
C ARG A 204 85.07 -24.18 -5.19
N LEU A 205 84.58 -23.76 -6.36
CA LEU A 205 85.19 -24.01 -7.68
C LEU A 205 86.26 -22.96 -8.05
N GLY A 206 86.55 -21.99 -7.17
CA GLY A 206 87.60 -20.99 -7.36
C GLY A 206 87.21 -19.78 -8.21
N LEU A 207 85.93 -19.61 -8.55
CA LEU A 207 85.40 -18.49 -9.33
C LEU A 207 84.82 -17.42 -8.39
N ARG A 208 85.13 -16.14 -8.65
CA ARG A 208 84.81 -15.02 -7.73
C ARG A 208 83.36 -14.50 -7.84
N SER A 209 82.59 -14.87 -8.87
CA SER A 209 81.18 -14.47 -8.98
C SER A 209 80.37 -15.37 -9.93
N PHE A 210 79.04 -15.45 -9.74
CA PHE A 210 78.09 -16.14 -10.64
C PHE A 210 78.16 -15.61 -12.09
N LYS A 211 78.51 -14.33 -12.29
CA LYS A 211 78.64 -13.72 -13.62
C LYS A 211 79.82 -14.30 -14.42
N ASP A 212 80.82 -14.85 -13.74
CA ASP A 212 81.98 -15.48 -14.37
C ASP A 212 81.67 -16.91 -14.84
N CYS A 213 80.69 -17.60 -14.22
CA CYS A 213 80.26 -18.94 -14.65
C CYS A 213 79.53 -18.93 -16.00
N ASN A 214 78.69 -17.93 -16.27
CA ASN A 214 77.95 -17.87 -17.53
C ASN A 214 78.86 -17.65 -18.76
N ASN A 215 80.00 -16.95 -18.60
CA ASN A 215 80.93 -16.71 -19.70
C ASN A 215 81.81 -17.92 -20.07
N VAL A 216 81.81 -18.99 -19.27
CA VAL A 216 82.57 -20.23 -19.56
C VAL A 216 81.76 -21.22 -20.39
N ILE A 217 80.43 -21.07 -20.44
CA ILE A 217 79.53 -22.03 -21.10
C ILE A 217 79.31 -21.68 -22.60
N ASP A 218 79.58 -20.45 -23.02
CA ASP A 218 79.41 -19.98 -24.42
C ASP A 218 80.67 -20.17 -25.30
N HIS A 219 81.52 -21.18 -25.03
CA HIS A 219 82.64 -21.52 -25.90
C HIS A 219 82.81 -23.02 -26.16
#